data_AF-A0A0J6FDA1-F1
#
_entry.id   AF-A0A0J6FDA1-F1
#
_cell.length_a   1.000
_cell.length_b   1.000
_cell.length_c   1.000
_cell.angle_alpha   90.00
_cell.angle_beta   90.00
_cell.angle_gamma   90.00
#
_symmetry.space_group_name_H-M   'P 1'
#
loop_
_entity.id
_entity.type
_entity.pdbx_description
1 polymer ?
#
loop_
_entity_poly.entity_id
_entity_poly.type
_entity_poly.pdbx_seq_one_letter_code
_entity_poly.pdbx_strand_id
1 'polypeptide(L)'
;MSSNGPIQRKPPAPELASDSTSYRGDTGRHKYARPEGNYGLFLQIVRSLLIVTWFNCCCISIVATQAIGLPLYLVNKRWFYSYMAMTKRFFGITITALTQWSSPTPVRISGDSSMQGQFSLLNDGTVVTKFPERLVLIANHQVYTDWLYLWWVSYTSNMHGYIYIILKESLKYIPFIGQGMMLYGFIFMARKWIEDKPRLQHRLQKLKTSHGKSPDGLPVFDPMWLLIYPEGTNLSRNTKRRSDAYCEKQGIAPRKHTLLPRSTGLFFCLQKLRGTVDYVYDCTVGYEGPPKGSYAESYFTLRSTYLRGRPPKAVNFYWRRFAILDIPLNDQKEFEDWIYKRWGEKDQLLERFAETGRFPPFEPGTTSSTGFKEERNQATGSANDGYIESEIRLRHWSEAGRVFTILITLGLVLKFLPQIWN
;
A
#
# COMPACT_ATOMS: atom_id res chain seq x y z
N MET A 1 -13.43 44.35 33.17
CA MET A 1 -14.55 44.43 32.20
C MET A 1 -14.01 44.05 30.83
N SER A 2 -14.15 42.78 30.45
CA SER A 2 -13.57 42.20 29.23
C SER A 2 -14.57 42.30 28.06
N SER A 3 -14.15 42.93 26.97
CA SER A 3 -14.90 42.98 25.71
C SER A 3 -14.72 41.68 24.91
N ASN A 4 -15.76 40.86 24.87
CA ASN A 4 -15.84 39.71 23.96
C ASN A 4 -16.26 40.20 22.57
N GLY A 5 -15.29 40.29 21.66
CA GLY A 5 -15.56 40.47 20.23
C GLY A 5 -16.18 39.20 19.61
N PRO A 6 -16.99 39.34 18.54
CA PRO A 6 -17.69 38.21 17.95
C PRO A 6 -16.74 37.23 17.24
N ILE A 7 -16.93 35.94 17.52
CA ILE A 7 -16.22 34.82 16.92
C ILE A 7 -16.50 34.78 15.41
N GLN A 8 -15.51 35.13 14.59
CA GLN A 8 -15.59 34.94 13.14
C GLN A 8 -15.63 33.44 12.81
N ARG A 9 -16.78 32.96 12.33
CA ARG A 9 -16.95 31.61 11.80
C ARG A 9 -16.17 31.49 10.49
N LYS A 10 -15.31 30.47 10.39
CA LYS A 10 -14.61 30.09 9.17
C LYS A 10 -15.65 29.81 8.06
N PRO A 11 -15.49 30.34 6.84
CA PRO A 11 -16.44 30.08 5.77
C PRO A 11 -16.47 28.58 5.43
N PRO A 12 -17.64 28.03 5.04
CA PRO A 12 -17.75 26.64 4.62
C PRO A 12 -16.82 26.37 3.43
N ALA A 13 -16.34 25.13 3.33
CA ALA A 13 -15.59 24.69 2.15
C ALA A 13 -16.48 24.87 0.90
N PRO A 14 -15.93 25.37 -0.23
CA PRO A 14 -16.73 25.63 -1.41
C PRO A 14 -17.39 24.33 -1.89
N GLU A 15 -18.70 24.42 -2.11
CA GLU A 15 -19.46 23.41 -2.84
C GLU A 15 -18.80 23.19 -4.20
N LEU A 16 -18.60 21.91 -4.55
CA LEU A 16 -18.22 21.52 -5.90
C LEU A 16 -19.38 21.89 -6.82
N ALA A 17 -19.32 23.10 -7.38
CA ALA A 17 -20.16 23.47 -8.50
C ALA A 17 -19.91 22.45 -9.62
N SER A 18 -20.99 21.81 -10.06
CA SER A 18 -21.02 20.96 -11.24
C SER A 18 -20.89 21.84 -12.49
N ASP A 19 -19.70 22.39 -12.73
CA ASP A 19 -19.42 23.05 -14.00
C ASP A 19 -19.15 21.98 -15.05
N SER A 20 -20.21 21.68 -15.80
CA SER A 20 -20.16 20.98 -17.08
C SER A 20 -19.48 21.87 -18.12
N THR A 21 -18.16 22.02 -18.02
CA THR A 21 -17.35 22.43 -19.17
C THR A 21 -16.77 21.18 -19.80
N SER A 22 -17.15 20.97 -21.05
CA SER A 22 -16.83 19.80 -21.86
C SER A 22 -15.32 19.59 -21.95
N TYR A 23 -14.80 18.57 -21.25
CA TYR A 23 -13.50 17.99 -21.56
C TYR A 23 -13.59 17.34 -22.96
N ARG A 24 -13.18 18.08 -23.99
CA ARG A 24 -12.84 17.51 -25.30
C ARG A 24 -11.43 16.92 -25.18
N GLY A 25 -11.42 15.63 -24.88
CA GLY A 25 -10.25 14.78 -24.74
C GLY A 25 -10.75 13.47 -24.16
N ASP A 26 -11.42 12.67 -25.00
CA ASP A 26 -11.85 11.32 -24.66
C ASP A 26 -10.61 10.44 -24.43
N THR A 27 -10.02 10.60 -23.26
CA THR A 27 -9.07 9.65 -22.70
C THR A 27 -9.93 8.51 -22.18
N GLY A 28 -10.17 7.50 -23.03
CA GLY A 28 -11.15 6.43 -22.80
C GLY A 28 -11.30 6.07 -21.33
N ARG A 29 -12.54 6.19 -20.84
CA ARG A 29 -12.91 5.96 -19.44
C ARG A 29 -12.36 4.61 -18.95
N HIS A 30 -11.75 4.60 -17.76
CA HIS A 30 -11.25 3.36 -17.14
C HIS A 30 -12.35 2.28 -17.13
N LYS A 31 -12.03 1.03 -17.50
CA LYS A 31 -13.01 -0.07 -17.67
C LYS A 31 -13.95 -0.25 -16.47
N TYR A 32 -13.39 -0.10 -15.27
CA TYR A 32 -14.09 -0.25 -13.99
C TYR A 32 -14.60 1.08 -13.37
N ALA A 33 -14.59 2.20 -14.10
CA ALA A 33 -14.94 3.52 -13.56
C ALA A 33 -16.41 3.60 -13.10
N ARG A 34 -16.62 3.80 -11.80
CA ARG A 34 -17.94 3.96 -11.18
C ARG A 34 -18.22 5.44 -10.87
N PRO A 35 -19.49 5.89 -10.94
CA PRO A 35 -19.85 7.23 -10.46
C PRO A 35 -19.60 7.34 -8.96
N GLU A 36 -19.33 8.57 -8.49
CA GLU A 36 -19.15 8.83 -7.07
C GLU A 36 -20.43 8.52 -6.28
N GLY A 37 -20.27 7.97 -5.07
CA GLY A 37 -21.40 7.75 -4.17
C GLY A 37 -22.08 9.07 -3.79
N ASN A 38 -23.33 9.24 -4.20
CA ASN A 38 -24.21 10.31 -3.74
C ASN A 38 -25.27 9.76 -2.78
N TYR A 39 -24.82 9.31 -1.61
CA TYR A 39 -25.71 8.76 -0.58
C TYR A 39 -26.33 9.89 0.23
N GLY A 40 -27.65 9.83 0.44
CA GLY A 40 -28.33 10.67 1.44
C GLY A 40 -27.77 10.40 2.85
N LEU A 41 -27.93 11.38 3.76
CA LEU A 41 -27.32 11.36 5.10
C LEU A 41 -27.61 10.06 5.88
N PHE A 42 -28.86 9.58 5.86
CA PHE A 42 -29.26 8.35 6.54
C PHE A 42 -28.46 7.14 6.05
N LEU A 43 -28.43 6.91 4.73
CA LEU A 43 -27.72 5.78 4.16
C LEU A 43 -26.20 5.89 4.38
N GLN A 44 -25.65 7.11 4.34
CA GLN A 44 -24.26 7.35 4.68
C GLN A 44 -23.93 6.98 6.14
N ILE A 45 -24.82 7.27 7.09
CA ILE A 45 -24.67 6.87 8.49
C ILE A 45 -24.71 5.34 8.63
N VAL A 46 -25.75 4.70 8.09
CA VAL A 46 -25.90 3.23 8.14
C VAL A 46 -24.68 2.53 7.56
N ARG A 47 -24.26 2.94 6.37
CA ARG A 47 -23.09 2.42 5.71
C ARG A 47 -21.82 2.62 6.53
N SER A 48 -21.62 3.82 7.10
CA SER A 48 -20.47 4.11 7.96
C SER A 48 -20.46 3.20 9.18
N LEU A 49 -21.61 2.99 9.84
CA LEU A 49 -21.75 2.09 10.98
C LEU A 49 -21.42 0.65 10.59
N LEU A 50 -21.97 0.13 9.50
CA LEU A 50 -21.69 -1.23 9.03
C LEU A 50 -20.20 -1.44 8.73
N ILE A 51 -19.57 -0.48 8.03
CA ILE A 51 -18.14 -0.55 7.68
C ILE A 51 -17.26 -0.50 8.93
N VAL A 52 -17.56 0.42 9.84
CA VAL A 52 -16.80 0.57 11.09
C VAL A 52 -16.97 -0.68 11.96
N THR A 53 -18.18 -1.20 12.09
CA THR A 53 -18.45 -2.44 12.83
C THR A 53 -17.70 -3.61 12.21
N TRP A 54 -17.83 -3.84 10.89
CA TRP A 54 -17.10 -4.89 10.19
C TRP A 54 -15.58 -4.83 10.43
N PHE A 55 -14.98 -3.65 10.22
CA PHE A 55 -13.55 -3.47 10.36
C PHE A 55 -13.08 -3.71 11.81
N ASN A 56 -13.82 -3.21 12.80
CA ASN A 56 -13.50 -3.42 14.21
C ASN A 56 -13.69 -4.89 14.63
N CYS A 57 -14.76 -5.56 14.20
CA CYS A 57 -14.96 -6.98 14.44
C CYS A 57 -13.81 -7.83 13.89
N CYS A 58 -13.34 -7.51 12.67
CA CYS A 58 -12.16 -8.17 12.10
C CYS A 58 -10.90 -7.89 12.93
N CYS A 59 -10.62 -6.63 13.29
CA CYS A 59 -9.45 -6.27 14.08
C CYS A 59 -9.44 -6.96 15.45
N ILE A 60 -10.57 -6.96 16.16
CA ILE A 60 -10.71 -7.65 17.45
C ILE A 60 -10.50 -9.16 17.27
N SER A 61 -11.10 -9.75 16.25
CA SER A 61 -10.97 -11.19 15.98
C SER A 61 -9.52 -11.58 15.67
N ILE A 62 -8.82 -10.74 14.91
CA ILE A 62 -7.40 -10.91 14.60
C ILE A 62 -6.55 -10.79 15.87
N VAL A 63 -6.78 -9.78 16.71
CA VAL A 63 -6.03 -9.60 17.97
C VAL A 63 -6.29 -10.76 18.94
N ALA A 64 -7.53 -11.24 19.05
CA ALA A 64 -7.86 -12.43 19.83
C ALA A 64 -7.15 -13.68 19.26
N THR A 65 -7.15 -13.83 17.94
CA THR A 65 -6.40 -14.90 17.26
C THR A 65 -4.92 -14.81 17.55
N GLN A 66 -4.33 -13.62 17.53
CA GLN A 66 -2.93 -13.39 17.89
C GLN A 66 -2.64 -13.78 19.34
N ALA A 67 -3.54 -13.44 20.27
CA ALA A 67 -3.42 -13.80 21.69
C ALA A 67 -3.37 -15.32 21.89
N ILE A 68 -4.23 -16.07 21.20
CA ILE A 68 -4.21 -17.55 21.20
C ILE A 68 -2.85 -18.11 20.75
N GLY A 69 -2.18 -17.43 19.80
CA GLY A 69 -0.88 -17.84 19.28
C GLY A 69 0.33 -17.43 20.14
N LEU A 70 0.16 -16.61 21.19
CA LEU A 70 1.29 -16.13 22.01
C LEU A 70 2.12 -17.25 22.65
N PRO A 71 1.53 -18.34 23.20
CA PRO A 71 2.31 -19.43 23.79
C PRO A 71 3.29 -20.08 22.82
N LEU A 72 3.02 -20.04 21.50
CA LEU A 72 3.92 -20.56 20.48
C LEU A 72 5.30 -19.89 20.52
N TYR A 73 5.40 -18.66 21.03
CA TYR A 73 6.70 -17.98 21.16
C TYR A 73 7.67 -18.72 22.08
N LEU A 74 7.13 -19.33 23.15
CA LEU A 74 7.91 -20.08 24.13
C LEU A 74 8.22 -21.50 23.65
N VAL A 75 7.34 -22.09 22.83
CA VAL A 75 7.49 -23.45 22.30
C VAL A 75 8.40 -23.47 21.07
N ASN A 76 8.07 -22.68 20.05
CA ASN A 76 8.80 -22.63 18.80
C ASN A 76 8.61 -21.28 18.09
N LYS A 77 9.67 -20.46 18.10
CA LYS A 77 9.64 -19.12 17.50
C LYS A 77 9.29 -19.13 16.01
N ARG A 78 9.65 -20.18 15.25
CA ARG A 78 9.31 -20.29 13.83
C ARG A 78 7.80 -20.49 13.63
N TRP A 79 7.17 -21.31 14.47
CA TRP A 79 5.72 -21.48 14.48
C TRP A 79 5.02 -20.19 14.86
N PHE A 80 5.52 -19.49 15.88
CA PHE A 80 5.00 -18.18 16.27
C PHE A 80 5.03 -17.18 15.10
N TYR A 81 6.16 -17.02 14.40
CA TYR A 81 6.22 -16.07 13.28
C TYR A 81 5.37 -16.49 12.09
N SER A 82 5.25 -17.79 11.82
CA SER A 82 4.34 -18.30 10.79
C SER A 82 2.87 -18.02 11.14
N TYR A 83 2.51 -18.17 12.42
CA TYR A 83 1.18 -17.83 12.92
C TYR A 83 0.89 -16.31 12.87
N MET A 84 1.88 -15.47 13.22
CA MET A 84 1.75 -14.02 13.06
C MET A 84 1.65 -13.60 11.59
N ALA A 85 2.34 -14.29 10.67
CA ALA A 85 2.19 -14.06 9.24
C ALA A 85 0.78 -14.44 8.74
N MET A 86 0.20 -15.53 9.25
CA MET A 86 -1.20 -15.90 8.96
C MET A 86 -2.18 -14.82 9.43
N THR A 87 -2.06 -14.33 10.67
CA THR A 87 -2.94 -13.24 11.15
C THR A 87 -2.75 -11.95 10.34
N LYS A 88 -1.53 -11.66 9.88
CA LYS A 88 -1.26 -10.57 8.94
C LYS A 88 -1.94 -10.76 7.59
N ARG A 89 -2.02 -12.01 7.09
CA ARG A 89 -2.82 -12.34 5.90
C ARG A 89 -4.30 -12.02 6.11
N PHE A 90 -4.86 -12.37 7.28
CA PHE A 90 -6.24 -12.01 7.62
C PHE A 90 -6.46 -10.51 7.56
N PHE A 91 -5.53 -9.69 8.08
CA PHE A 91 -5.65 -8.25 7.97
C PHE A 91 -5.57 -7.75 6.52
N GLY A 92 -4.67 -8.31 5.70
CA GLY A 92 -4.60 -8.04 4.26
C GLY A 92 -5.91 -8.34 3.52
N ILE A 93 -6.59 -9.44 3.87
CA ILE A 93 -7.93 -9.79 3.40
C ILE A 93 -8.96 -8.76 3.90
N THR A 94 -8.95 -8.42 5.20
CA THR A 94 -9.87 -7.43 5.80
C THR A 94 -9.80 -6.10 5.08
N ILE A 95 -8.61 -5.55 4.84
CA ILE A 95 -8.46 -4.25 4.17
C ILE A 95 -8.83 -4.31 2.69
N THR A 96 -8.56 -5.44 2.01
CA THR A 96 -8.95 -5.63 0.61
C THR A 96 -10.47 -5.72 0.48
N ALA A 97 -11.13 -6.50 1.34
CA ALA A 97 -12.58 -6.60 1.43
C ALA A 97 -13.21 -5.25 1.78
N LEU A 98 -12.62 -4.53 2.74
CA LEU A 98 -13.03 -3.19 3.12
C LEU A 98 -13.03 -2.28 1.89
N THR A 99 -11.90 -2.18 1.17
CA THR A 99 -11.83 -1.35 -0.05
C THR A 99 -12.82 -1.82 -1.10
N GLN A 100 -12.93 -3.12 -1.37
CA GLN A 100 -13.85 -3.65 -2.39
C GLN A 100 -15.31 -3.33 -2.10
N TRP A 101 -15.77 -3.52 -0.86
CA TRP A 101 -17.20 -3.40 -0.51
C TRP A 101 -17.61 -1.98 -0.16
N SER A 102 -16.73 -1.25 0.49
CA SER A 102 -17.01 0.15 0.77
C SER A 102 -16.75 0.99 -0.47
N SER A 103 -15.54 0.96 -1.02
CA SER A 103 -15.10 1.98 -1.96
C SER A 103 -14.41 1.32 -3.14
N PRO A 104 -15.17 0.59 -3.99
CA PRO A 104 -14.63 -0.11 -5.15
C PRO A 104 -13.70 0.84 -5.91
N THR A 105 -12.42 0.50 -5.92
CA THR A 105 -11.35 1.39 -6.39
C THR A 105 -10.77 0.78 -7.66
N PRO A 106 -11.03 1.39 -8.82
CA PRO A 106 -10.40 0.99 -10.08
C PRO A 106 -8.88 1.19 -10.00
N VAL A 107 -8.15 0.27 -10.62
CA VAL A 107 -6.68 0.33 -10.67
C VAL A 107 -6.18 0.15 -12.09
N ARG A 108 -5.19 0.95 -12.45
CA ARG A 108 -4.46 0.82 -13.71
C ARG A 108 -2.98 0.59 -13.41
N ILE A 109 -2.42 -0.46 -13.99
CA ILE A 109 -1.03 -0.86 -13.77
C ILE A 109 -0.26 -0.76 -15.09
N SER A 110 0.92 -0.17 -15.00
CA SER A 110 1.92 0.00 -16.05
C SER A 110 3.32 -0.06 -15.44
N GLY A 111 4.35 -0.04 -16.27
CA GLY A 111 5.74 -0.05 -15.82
C GLY A 111 6.71 -0.04 -16.98
N ASP A 112 8.00 0.09 -16.66
CA ASP A 112 9.07 0.03 -17.66
C ASP A 112 9.41 -1.42 -18.05
N SER A 113 10.36 -1.59 -18.96
CA SER A 113 10.85 -2.88 -19.45
C SER A 113 11.34 -3.81 -18.34
N SER A 114 11.81 -3.27 -17.21
CA SER A 114 12.24 -4.09 -16.07
C SER A 114 11.09 -4.91 -15.48
N MET A 115 9.85 -4.51 -15.70
CA MET A 115 8.64 -5.15 -15.16
C MET A 115 8.05 -6.24 -16.08
N GLN A 116 8.75 -6.62 -17.14
CA GLN A 116 8.31 -7.68 -18.06
C GLN A 116 7.97 -8.99 -17.35
N GLY A 117 6.77 -9.51 -17.64
CA GLY A 117 6.27 -10.78 -17.08
C GLY A 117 5.95 -10.74 -15.58
N GLN A 118 6.07 -9.59 -14.91
CA GLN A 118 5.83 -9.48 -13.47
C GLN A 118 4.35 -9.32 -13.10
N PHE A 119 3.51 -8.91 -14.06
CA PHE A 119 2.07 -8.78 -13.90
C PHE A 119 1.31 -9.54 -14.98
N SER A 120 0.20 -10.15 -14.57
CA SER A 120 -0.75 -10.79 -15.47
C SER A 120 -2.17 -10.53 -14.99
N LEU A 121 -3.13 -10.54 -15.92
CA LEU A 121 -4.55 -10.41 -15.63
C LEU A 121 -5.24 -11.73 -15.98
N LEU A 122 -5.97 -12.31 -15.04
CA LEU A 122 -6.79 -13.50 -15.27
C LEU A 122 -8.10 -13.11 -15.98
N ASN A 123 -8.78 -14.10 -16.58
CA ASN A 123 -10.01 -13.89 -17.36
C ASN A 123 -11.15 -13.26 -16.55
N ASP A 124 -11.19 -13.52 -15.23
CA ASP A 124 -12.15 -12.92 -14.32
C ASP A 124 -11.85 -11.45 -13.99
N GLY A 125 -10.69 -10.92 -14.41
CA GLY A 125 -10.18 -9.58 -14.08
C GLY A 125 -9.24 -9.53 -12.86
N THR A 126 -8.84 -10.67 -12.30
CA THR A 126 -7.95 -10.73 -11.13
C THR A 126 -6.51 -10.43 -11.54
N VAL A 127 -5.89 -9.47 -10.86
CA VAL A 127 -4.46 -9.20 -11.04
C VAL A 127 -3.65 -10.25 -10.28
N VAL A 128 -2.66 -10.81 -10.97
CA VAL A 128 -1.64 -11.69 -10.37
C VAL A 128 -0.29 -11.02 -10.54
N THR A 129 0.45 -10.95 -9.44
CA THR A 129 1.79 -10.35 -9.39
C THR A 129 2.80 -11.45 -9.11
N LYS A 130 3.91 -11.47 -9.87
CA LYS A 130 4.99 -12.47 -9.77
C LYS A 130 6.27 -11.88 -9.18
N PHE A 131 6.13 -11.08 -8.14
CA PHE A 131 7.26 -10.51 -7.42
C PHE A 131 7.91 -11.58 -6.52
N PRO A 132 9.21 -11.46 -6.21
CA PRO A 132 9.91 -12.45 -5.40
C PRO A 132 9.43 -12.43 -3.95
N GLU A 133 9.76 -13.49 -3.22
CA GLU A 133 9.43 -13.60 -1.79
C GLU A 133 10.15 -12.55 -0.92
N ARG A 134 11.27 -11.99 -1.42
CA ARG A 134 12.06 -11.00 -0.71
C ARG A 134 12.34 -9.77 -1.57
N LEU A 135 11.88 -8.61 -1.11
CA LEU A 135 12.14 -7.33 -1.75
C LEU A 135 12.09 -6.14 -0.79
N VAL A 136 12.68 -5.03 -1.21
CA VAL A 136 12.39 -3.70 -0.65
C VAL A 136 11.49 -2.97 -1.63
N LEU A 137 10.36 -2.48 -1.13
CA LEU A 137 9.36 -1.74 -1.89
C LEU A 137 9.44 -0.26 -1.50
N ILE A 138 9.64 0.61 -2.48
CA ILE A 138 9.59 2.06 -2.33
C ILE A 138 8.47 2.68 -3.16
N ALA A 139 7.91 3.79 -2.68
CA ALA A 139 6.92 4.56 -3.41
C ALA A 139 6.94 6.05 -3.02
N ASN A 140 6.37 6.90 -3.87
CA ASN A 140 5.93 8.24 -3.44
C ASN A 140 4.74 8.14 -2.49
N HIS A 141 4.51 9.18 -1.67
CA HIS A 141 3.43 9.17 -0.69
C HIS A 141 2.43 10.31 -0.90
N GLN A 142 1.38 10.10 -1.68
CA GLN A 142 0.40 11.15 -2.02
C GLN A 142 -0.80 11.20 -1.07
N VAL A 143 -1.36 10.06 -0.65
CA VAL A 143 -2.52 10.03 0.26
C VAL A 143 -2.33 9.06 1.41
N TYR A 144 -3.10 9.24 2.49
CA TYR A 144 -2.95 8.40 3.68
C TYR A 144 -3.17 6.92 3.38
N THR A 145 -3.98 6.60 2.38
CA THR A 145 -4.38 5.24 2.02
C THR A 145 -3.42 4.52 1.08
N ASP A 146 -2.29 5.14 0.66
CA ASP A 146 -1.31 4.51 -0.26
C ASP A 146 -0.88 3.11 0.20
N TRP A 147 -0.67 2.95 1.51
CA TRP A 147 -0.24 1.67 2.09
C TRP A 147 -1.29 0.56 1.95
N LEU A 148 -2.59 0.89 1.91
CA LEU A 148 -3.66 -0.09 1.67
C LEU A 148 -3.54 -0.65 0.25
N TYR A 149 -3.27 0.24 -0.70
CA TYR A 149 -3.14 -0.10 -2.12
C TYR A 149 -1.88 -0.92 -2.40
N LEU A 150 -0.74 -0.57 -1.81
CA LEU A 150 0.48 -1.37 -1.92
C LEU A 150 0.40 -2.71 -1.16
N TRP A 151 -0.36 -2.78 -0.06
CA TRP A 151 -0.65 -4.05 0.61
C TRP A 151 -1.55 -4.94 -0.27
N TRP A 152 -2.50 -4.37 -1.01
CA TRP A 152 -3.26 -5.14 -2.02
C TRP A 152 -2.35 -5.73 -3.11
N VAL A 153 -1.30 -5.02 -3.55
CA VAL A 153 -0.30 -5.59 -4.49
C VAL A 153 0.50 -6.75 -3.86
N SER A 154 0.78 -6.70 -2.56
CA SER A 154 1.32 -7.87 -1.86
C SER A 154 0.29 -9.01 -1.75
N TYR A 155 -1.01 -8.71 -1.74
CA TYR A 155 -2.07 -9.73 -1.76
C TYR A 155 -2.16 -10.42 -3.12
N THR A 156 -2.08 -9.68 -4.23
CA THR A 156 -2.03 -10.25 -5.59
C THR A 156 -0.81 -11.14 -5.80
N SER A 157 0.27 -10.92 -5.04
CA SER A 157 1.50 -11.74 -5.02
C SER A 157 1.52 -12.83 -3.94
N ASN A 158 0.45 -13.05 -3.16
CA ASN A 158 0.42 -13.96 -2.00
C ASN A 158 1.42 -13.63 -0.86
N MET A 159 1.96 -12.41 -0.84
CA MET A 159 2.95 -11.89 0.10
C MET A 159 2.39 -10.98 1.21
N HIS A 160 1.07 -10.76 1.24
CA HIS A 160 0.38 -9.92 2.24
C HIS A 160 0.50 -10.36 3.70
N GLY A 161 1.01 -11.58 3.97
CA GLY A 161 1.41 -12.04 5.31
C GLY A 161 2.83 -11.65 5.73
N TYR A 162 3.64 -11.19 4.77
CA TYR A 162 5.07 -10.96 4.90
C TYR A 162 5.49 -9.53 4.52
N ILE A 163 4.52 -8.63 4.39
CA ILE A 163 4.79 -7.20 4.29
C ILE A 163 5.14 -6.63 5.67
N TYR A 164 6.17 -5.77 5.71
CA TYR A 164 6.65 -5.05 6.87
C TYR A 164 6.72 -3.58 6.52
N ILE A 165 6.11 -2.74 7.34
CA ILE A 165 5.97 -1.31 7.06
C ILE A 165 6.73 -0.53 8.13
N ILE A 166 7.45 0.50 7.70
CA ILE A 166 8.01 1.51 8.61
C ILE A 166 6.90 2.51 8.96
N LEU A 167 6.52 2.56 10.24
CA LEU A 167 5.37 3.31 10.74
C LEU A 167 5.78 4.42 11.71
N LYS A 168 4.92 5.43 11.84
CA LYS A 168 5.04 6.45 12.89
C LYS A 168 4.88 5.80 14.27
N GLU A 169 5.79 6.11 15.20
CA GLU A 169 5.80 5.51 16.54
C GLU A 169 4.47 5.63 17.28
N SER A 170 3.77 6.76 17.16
CA SER A 170 2.49 6.98 17.86
C SER A 170 1.43 5.92 17.54
N LEU A 171 1.52 5.23 16.41
CA LEU A 171 0.56 4.19 16.02
C LEU A 171 0.59 2.95 16.93
N LYS A 172 1.72 2.68 17.62
CA LYS A 172 1.81 1.54 18.54
C LYS A 172 0.93 1.69 19.79
N TYR A 173 0.48 2.91 20.08
CA TYR A 173 -0.33 3.22 21.26
C TYR A 173 -1.84 3.23 21.00
N ILE A 174 -2.28 2.97 19.77
CA ILE A 174 -3.72 2.83 19.48
C ILE A 174 -4.23 1.58 20.21
N PRO A 175 -5.26 1.67 21.07
CA PRO A 175 -5.78 0.51 21.78
C PRO A 175 -6.18 -0.63 20.84
N PHE A 176 -5.79 -1.85 21.21
CA PHE A 176 -5.96 -3.11 20.47
C PHE A 176 -5.20 -3.18 19.13
N ILE A 177 -5.41 -2.22 18.23
CA ILE A 177 -4.79 -2.20 16.89
C ILE A 177 -3.28 -2.01 16.99
N GLY A 178 -2.80 -1.15 17.91
CA GLY A 178 -1.39 -0.90 18.17
C GLY A 178 -0.63 -2.16 18.58
N GLN A 179 -1.20 -2.91 19.52
CA GLN A 179 -0.67 -4.20 19.99
C GLN A 179 -0.63 -5.23 18.86
N GLY A 180 -1.68 -5.30 18.04
CA GLY A 180 -1.69 -6.18 16.87
C GLY A 180 -0.61 -5.84 15.84
N MET A 181 -0.38 -4.54 15.58
CA MET A 181 0.70 -4.07 14.72
C MET A 181 2.10 -4.38 15.30
N MET A 182 2.26 -4.34 16.62
CA MET A 182 3.53 -4.73 17.27
C MET A 182 3.84 -6.22 17.06
N LEU A 183 2.83 -7.09 17.11
CA LEU A 183 2.98 -8.53 16.85
C LEU A 183 3.29 -8.84 15.37
N TYR A 184 2.86 -7.99 14.44
CA TYR A 184 3.24 -8.08 13.02
C TYR A 184 4.71 -7.80 12.70
N GLY A 185 5.47 -7.30 13.68
CA GLY A 185 6.88 -6.96 13.49
C GLY A 185 7.10 -5.72 12.63
N PHE A 186 6.11 -4.82 12.53
CA PHE A 186 6.29 -3.50 11.94
C PHE A 186 7.35 -2.69 12.68
N ILE A 187 7.95 -1.74 11.96
CA ILE A 187 9.09 -0.96 12.46
C ILE A 187 8.59 0.45 12.80
N PHE A 188 8.47 0.74 14.10
CA PHE A 188 7.99 2.02 14.60
C PHE A 188 9.13 3.02 14.78
N MET A 189 8.99 4.22 14.20
CA MET A 189 10.01 5.26 14.17
C MET A 189 9.52 6.55 14.81
N ALA A 190 10.33 7.13 15.70
CA ALA A 190 10.12 8.45 16.30
C ALA A 190 10.39 9.60 15.31
N ARG A 191 11.02 9.28 14.16
CA ARG A 191 11.53 10.22 13.14
C ARG A 191 12.73 11.02 13.65
N LYS A 192 13.57 10.38 14.46
CA LYS A 192 14.83 10.90 14.97
C LYS A 192 15.90 9.82 14.83
N TRP A 193 16.82 10.04 13.89
CA TRP A 193 17.78 9.01 13.46
C TRP A 193 18.56 8.36 14.61
N ILE A 194 19.07 9.17 15.55
CA ILE A 194 19.86 8.68 16.69
C ILE A 194 19.05 7.72 17.57
N GLU A 195 17.79 8.06 17.86
CA GLU A 195 16.89 7.23 18.68
C GLU A 195 16.42 5.98 17.92
N ASP A 196 16.23 6.10 16.62
CA ASP A 196 15.61 5.07 15.79
C ASP A 196 16.60 4.03 15.24
N LYS A 197 17.86 4.40 14.97
CA LYS A 197 18.87 3.55 14.33
C LYS A 197 19.05 2.20 15.05
N PRO A 198 19.16 2.10 16.39
CA PRO A 198 19.29 0.80 17.06
C PRO A 198 18.06 -0.10 16.88
N ARG A 199 16.86 0.49 16.95
CA ARG A 199 15.59 -0.25 16.78
C ARG A 199 15.45 -0.77 15.35
N LEU A 200 15.74 0.09 14.37
CA LEU A 200 15.74 -0.27 12.95
C LEU A 200 16.76 -1.39 12.68
N GLN A 201 17.98 -1.26 13.21
CA GLN A 201 19.02 -2.27 13.06
C GLN A 201 18.59 -3.63 13.62
N HIS A 202 18.05 -3.66 14.85
CA HIS A 202 17.57 -4.90 15.48
C HIS A 202 16.48 -5.58 14.64
N ARG A 203 15.52 -4.81 14.12
CA ARG A 203 14.44 -5.35 13.27
C ARG A 203 14.97 -5.88 11.94
N LEU A 204 15.89 -5.18 11.29
CA LEU A 204 16.50 -5.63 10.02
C LEU A 204 17.37 -6.87 10.22
N GLN A 205 18.12 -6.96 11.31
CA GLN A 205 18.89 -8.18 11.66
C GLN A 205 17.97 -9.38 11.81
N LYS A 206 16.83 -9.21 12.49
CA LYS A 206 15.82 -10.27 12.61
C LYS A 206 15.29 -10.72 11.24
N LEU A 207 14.98 -9.78 10.34
CA LEU A 207 14.54 -10.06 8.96
C LEU A 207 15.63 -10.68 8.06
N LYS A 208 16.89 -10.60 8.48
CA LYS A 208 18.07 -11.19 7.83
C LYS A 208 18.49 -12.54 8.44
N THR A 209 17.78 -13.03 9.46
CA THR A 209 18.08 -14.34 10.07
C THR A 209 17.96 -15.44 9.02
N SER A 210 19.03 -16.21 8.82
CA SER A 210 19.02 -17.37 7.92
C SER A 210 18.63 -18.63 8.69
N HIS A 211 17.83 -19.50 8.05
CA HIS A 211 17.29 -20.73 8.64
C HIS A 211 17.96 -22.00 8.10
N GLY A 212 19.15 -21.86 7.52
CA GLY A 212 19.91 -22.96 6.92
C GLY A 212 20.35 -22.62 5.49
N LYS A 213 20.69 -23.66 4.73
CA LYS A 213 21.11 -23.54 3.34
C LYS A 213 20.14 -24.29 2.43
N SER A 214 19.94 -23.78 1.22
CA SER A 214 19.25 -24.48 0.14
C SER A 214 20.09 -25.68 -0.33
N PRO A 215 19.54 -26.59 -1.15
CA PRO A 215 20.32 -27.66 -1.78
C PRO A 215 21.56 -27.13 -2.53
N ASP A 216 21.46 -25.93 -3.10
CA ASP A 216 22.55 -25.26 -3.83
C ASP A 216 23.54 -24.51 -2.91
N GLY A 217 23.41 -24.67 -1.58
CA GLY A 217 24.31 -24.08 -0.59
C GLY A 217 24.05 -22.60 -0.24
N LEU A 218 22.99 -21.99 -0.79
CA LEU A 218 22.65 -20.59 -0.55
C LEU A 218 21.87 -20.41 0.77
N PRO A 219 22.07 -19.31 1.52
CA PRO A 219 21.32 -19.08 2.76
C PRO A 219 19.82 -18.95 2.50
N VAL A 220 19.01 -19.66 3.27
CA VAL A 220 17.55 -19.56 3.23
C VAL A 220 17.09 -18.50 4.23
N PHE A 221 16.22 -17.61 3.80
CA PHE A 221 15.66 -16.53 4.63
C PHE A 221 14.13 -16.60 4.64
N ASP A 222 13.51 -16.04 5.67
CA ASP A 222 12.04 -15.89 5.69
C ASP A 222 11.55 -14.96 4.56
N PRO A 223 10.34 -15.15 4.01
CA PRO A 223 9.75 -14.18 3.08
C PRO A 223 9.60 -12.79 3.73
N MET A 224 9.84 -11.72 2.96
CA MET A 224 9.90 -10.35 3.49
C MET A 224 9.72 -9.28 2.41
N TRP A 225 8.70 -8.45 2.54
CA TRP A 225 8.53 -7.23 1.74
C TRP A 225 8.64 -6.01 2.66
N LEU A 226 9.74 -5.24 2.58
CA LEU A 226 9.90 -4.04 3.38
C LEU A 226 9.40 -2.82 2.60
N LEU A 227 8.25 -2.27 3.00
CA LEU A 227 7.68 -1.04 2.43
C LEU A 227 8.25 0.20 3.12
N ILE A 228 8.83 1.10 2.33
CA ILE A 228 9.41 2.38 2.76
C ILE A 228 8.86 3.49 1.86
N TYR A 229 8.43 4.59 2.44
CA TYR A 229 8.20 5.85 1.72
C TYR A 229 9.35 6.80 2.01
N PRO A 230 10.34 6.97 1.12
CA PRO A 230 11.49 7.84 1.36
C PRO A 230 11.10 9.30 1.65
N GLU A 231 9.95 9.78 1.18
CA GLU A 231 9.38 11.10 1.52
C GLU A 231 9.12 11.27 3.03
N GLY A 232 8.90 10.17 3.76
CA GLY A 232 8.75 10.12 5.22
C GLY A 232 7.43 10.68 5.77
N THR A 233 6.54 11.19 4.91
CA THR A 233 5.20 11.68 5.22
C THR A 233 4.42 11.90 3.93
N ASN A 234 3.10 12.05 4.02
CA ASN A 234 2.22 12.38 2.91
C ASN A 234 2.53 13.76 2.31
N LEU A 235 2.32 13.86 0.99
CA LEU A 235 2.32 15.11 0.24
C LEU A 235 1.06 15.93 0.53
N SER A 236 1.26 17.02 1.27
CA SER A 236 0.25 18.01 1.61
C SER A 236 0.82 19.40 1.38
N ARG A 237 -0.04 20.43 1.33
CA ARG A 237 0.42 21.83 1.26
C ARG A 237 1.47 22.16 2.34
N ASN A 238 1.29 21.66 3.57
CA ASN A 238 2.20 21.95 4.67
C ASN A 238 3.54 21.20 4.55
N THR A 239 3.50 19.91 4.24
CA THR A 239 4.71 19.09 4.09
C THR A 239 5.51 19.50 2.86
N LYS A 240 4.84 19.88 1.76
CA LYS A 240 5.47 20.45 0.57
C LYS A 240 6.22 21.74 0.88
N ARG A 241 5.57 22.71 1.56
CA ARG A 241 6.22 23.97 1.98
C ARG A 241 7.51 23.72 2.79
N ARG A 242 7.48 22.74 3.70
CA ARG A 242 8.65 22.37 4.51
C ARG A 242 9.74 21.70 3.70
N SER A 243 9.37 20.84 2.74
CA SER A 243 10.31 20.23 1.81
C SER A 243 10.99 21.29 0.95
N ASP A 244 10.23 22.23 0.40
CA ASP A 244 10.74 23.27 -0.50
C ASP A 244 11.69 24.22 0.23
N ALA A 245 11.35 24.63 1.46
CA ALA A 245 12.23 25.43 2.30
C ALA A 245 13.53 24.70 2.67
N TYR A 246 13.51 23.36 2.75
CA TYR A 246 14.72 22.57 2.93
C TYR A 246 15.55 22.55 1.64
N CYS A 247 14.91 22.30 0.49
CA CYS A 247 15.56 22.32 -0.82
C CYS A 247 16.27 23.66 -1.07
N GLU A 248 15.61 24.79 -0.82
CA GLU A 248 16.18 26.13 -0.95
C GLU A 248 17.43 26.32 -0.08
N LYS A 249 17.38 25.90 1.19
CA LYS A 249 18.54 25.95 2.10
C LYS A 249 19.70 25.07 1.67
N GLN A 250 19.45 24.01 0.91
CA GLN A 250 20.48 23.08 0.44
C GLN A 250 20.92 23.38 -1.01
N GLY A 251 20.35 24.41 -1.66
CA GLY A 251 20.62 24.70 -3.07
C GLY A 251 20.10 23.63 -4.04
N ILE A 252 19.09 22.85 -3.64
CA ILE A 252 18.47 21.79 -4.44
C ILE A 252 17.18 22.34 -5.06
N ALA A 253 16.92 22.03 -6.34
CA ALA A 253 15.66 22.40 -6.97
C ALA A 253 14.48 21.62 -6.33
N PRO A 254 13.41 22.29 -5.85
CA PRO A 254 12.23 21.61 -5.33
C PRO A 254 11.53 20.76 -6.40
N ARG A 255 10.99 19.61 -5.98
CA ARG A 255 10.11 18.77 -6.82
C ARG A 255 8.72 19.38 -6.93
N LYS A 256 7.96 19.11 -7.99
CA LYS A 256 6.63 19.69 -8.17
C LYS A 256 5.52 18.82 -7.55
N HIS A 257 5.59 17.51 -7.77
CA HIS A 257 4.54 16.52 -7.48
C HIS A 257 4.89 15.55 -6.36
N THR A 258 6.07 15.70 -5.76
CA THR A 258 6.58 14.87 -4.65
C THR A 258 7.28 15.72 -3.60
N LEU A 259 7.51 15.16 -2.41
CA LEU A 259 8.50 15.69 -1.46
C LEU A 259 9.91 15.23 -1.85
N LEU A 260 10.94 15.97 -1.43
CA LEU A 260 12.32 15.50 -1.56
C LEU A 260 12.50 14.23 -0.70
N PRO A 261 13.02 13.12 -1.24
CA PRO A 261 13.16 11.90 -0.48
C PRO A 261 14.28 12.03 0.55
N ARG A 262 14.13 11.35 1.70
CA ARG A 262 15.18 11.23 2.70
C ARG A 262 16.02 9.99 2.40
N SER A 263 17.33 10.17 2.23
CA SER A 263 18.28 9.13 1.83
C SER A 263 18.64 8.17 2.98
N THR A 264 18.87 8.68 4.19
CA THR A 264 19.50 7.94 5.32
C THR A 264 18.81 6.64 5.67
N GLY A 265 17.47 6.65 5.81
CA GLY A 265 16.72 5.48 6.24
C GLY A 265 16.72 4.35 5.20
N LEU A 266 16.51 4.70 3.93
CA LEU A 266 16.53 3.73 2.84
C LEU A 266 17.94 3.17 2.64
N PHE A 267 18.96 4.03 2.62
CA PHE A 267 20.36 3.62 2.51
C PHE A 267 20.72 2.57 3.56
N PHE A 268 20.42 2.86 4.84
CA PHE A 268 20.70 1.95 5.94
C PHE A 268 19.96 0.61 5.80
N CYS A 269 18.68 0.63 5.42
CA CYS A 269 17.91 -0.58 5.18
C CYS A 269 18.55 -1.45 4.09
N LEU A 270 18.89 -0.85 2.94
CA LEU A 270 19.50 -1.56 1.81
C LEU A 270 20.88 -2.11 2.17
N GLN A 271 21.73 -1.35 2.87
CA GLN A 271 23.02 -1.83 3.34
C GLN A 271 22.88 -3.05 4.26
N LYS A 272 21.95 -3.02 5.22
CA LYS A 272 21.75 -4.13 6.16
C LYS A 272 21.15 -5.35 5.48
N LEU A 273 20.26 -5.16 4.51
CA LEU A 273 19.59 -6.23 3.77
C LEU A 273 20.39 -6.75 2.56
N ARG A 274 21.55 -6.14 2.24
CA ARG A 274 22.45 -6.60 1.18
C ARG A 274 22.75 -8.09 1.31
N GLY A 275 22.67 -8.81 0.18
CA GLY A 275 22.81 -10.26 0.10
C GLY A 275 21.56 -11.06 0.47
N THR A 276 20.41 -10.40 0.70
CA THR A 276 19.13 -11.08 0.99
C THR A 276 17.97 -10.67 0.09
N VAL A 277 18.19 -9.67 -0.76
CA VAL A 277 17.23 -9.13 -1.74
C VAL A 277 18.02 -8.80 -3.01
N ASP A 278 17.41 -9.02 -4.17
CA ASP A 278 18.06 -8.80 -5.46
C ASP A 278 17.69 -7.45 -6.08
N TYR A 279 16.47 -6.97 -5.80
CA TYR A 279 15.91 -5.75 -6.39
C TYR A 279 15.23 -4.85 -5.35
N VAL A 280 15.29 -3.54 -5.61
CA VAL A 280 14.37 -2.55 -5.06
C VAL A 280 13.24 -2.35 -6.06
N TYR A 281 12.02 -2.67 -5.65
CA TYR A 281 10.82 -2.38 -6.44
C TYR A 281 10.36 -0.96 -6.15
N ASP A 282 10.19 -0.16 -7.19
CA ASP A 282 9.78 1.23 -7.11
C ASP A 282 8.41 1.43 -7.77
N CYS A 283 7.45 1.93 -7.00
CA CYS A 283 6.11 2.23 -7.46
C CYS A 283 5.87 3.74 -7.48
N THR A 284 5.48 4.29 -8.62
CA THR A 284 4.90 5.63 -8.69
C THR A 284 3.38 5.49 -8.65
N VAL A 285 2.75 6.09 -7.63
CA VAL A 285 1.30 6.10 -7.47
C VAL A 285 0.76 7.46 -7.91
N GLY A 286 -0.26 7.46 -8.76
CA GLY A 286 -0.98 8.64 -9.22
C GLY A 286 -2.49 8.47 -9.06
N TYR A 287 -3.18 9.55 -8.70
CA TYR A 287 -4.62 9.53 -8.44
C TYR A 287 -5.41 10.35 -9.45
N GLU A 288 -6.38 9.72 -10.10
CA GLU A 288 -7.33 10.43 -10.97
C GLU A 288 -8.45 11.09 -10.16
N GLY A 289 -8.85 12.29 -10.58
CA GLY A 289 -9.98 13.02 -10.00
C GLY A 289 -9.65 14.37 -9.37
N PRO A 290 -8.54 14.55 -8.62
CA PRO A 290 -8.21 15.85 -8.05
C PRO A 290 -7.99 16.91 -9.14
N PRO A 291 -8.44 18.16 -8.93
CA PRO A 291 -8.11 19.26 -9.83
C PRO A 291 -6.59 19.46 -9.99
N LYS A 292 -6.16 19.91 -11.17
CA LYS A 292 -4.74 20.22 -11.41
C LYS A 292 -4.22 21.23 -10.39
N GLY A 293 -3.00 21.01 -9.90
CA GLY A 293 -2.36 21.85 -8.87
C GLY A 293 -2.89 21.64 -7.45
N SER A 294 -3.83 20.71 -7.24
CA SER A 294 -4.31 20.33 -5.90
C SER A 294 -3.61 19.08 -5.37
N TYR A 295 -3.70 18.86 -4.06
CA TYR A 295 -3.13 17.67 -3.41
C TYR A 295 -4.20 16.60 -3.23
N ALA A 296 -3.95 15.40 -3.74
CA ALA A 296 -4.86 14.26 -3.64
C ALA A 296 -5.32 13.97 -2.20
N GLU A 297 -4.45 14.19 -1.20
CA GLU A 297 -4.77 14.00 0.22
C GLU A 297 -5.98 14.83 0.69
N SER A 298 -6.22 15.98 0.06
CA SER A 298 -7.34 16.86 0.42
C SER A 298 -8.71 16.29 0.00
N TYR A 299 -8.72 15.39 -0.99
CA TYR A 299 -9.94 14.81 -1.56
C TYR A 299 -10.15 13.37 -1.10
N PHE A 300 -9.09 12.58 -1.05
CA PHE A 300 -9.12 11.15 -0.74
C PHE A 300 -8.67 10.86 0.69
N THR A 301 -9.36 11.50 1.64
CA THR A 301 -9.20 11.20 3.07
C THR A 301 -9.89 9.87 3.41
N LEU A 302 -9.50 9.22 4.52
CA LEU A 302 -10.21 8.03 5.03
C LEU A 302 -11.72 8.23 5.12
N ARG A 303 -12.15 9.40 5.61
CA ARG A 303 -13.57 9.76 5.72
C ARG A 303 -14.23 9.85 4.35
N SER A 304 -13.62 10.57 3.41
CA SER A 304 -14.16 10.74 2.06
C SER A 304 -14.25 9.40 1.33
N THR A 305 -13.14 8.66 1.31
CA THR A 305 -13.02 7.38 0.62
C THR A 305 -13.96 6.36 1.23
N TYR A 306 -13.81 6.00 2.50
CA TYR A 306 -14.52 4.86 3.10
C TYR A 306 -15.93 5.20 3.58
N LEU A 307 -16.07 6.27 4.37
CA LEU A 307 -17.34 6.62 5.01
C LEU A 307 -18.31 7.29 4.02
N ARG A 308 -17.82 8.20 3.18
CA ARG A 308 -18.66 8.85 2.16
C ARG A 308 -18.77 8.06 0.85
N GLY A 309 -17.94 7.02 0.65
CA GLY A 309 -17.95 6.22 -0.58
C GLY A 309 -17.50 7.00 -1.81
N ARG A 310 -16.54 7.92 -1.62
CA ARG A 310 -15.94 8.71 -2.70
C ARG A 310 -14.47 8.33 -2.86
N PRO A 311 -14.16 7.14 -3.42
CA PRO A 311 -12.79 6.77 -3.74
C PRO A 311 -12.22 7.63 -4.88
N PRO A 312 -10.90 7.55 -5.11
CA PRO A 312 -10.31 8.00 -6.37
C PRO A 312 -11.01 7.40 -7.58
N LYS A 313 -11.09 8.14 -8.69
CA LYS A 313 -11.68 7.63 -9.94
C LYS A 313 -10.92 6.39 -10.45
N ALA A 314 -9.61 6.43 -10.35
CA ALA A 314 -8.72 5.30 -10.47
C ALA A 314 -7.41 5.58 -9.72
N VAL A 315 -6.78 4.51 -9.23
CA VAL A 315 -5.41 4.54 -8.70
C VAL A 315 -4.50 3.97 -9.78
N ASN A 316 -3.57 4.79 -10.24
CA ASN A 316 -2.62 4.42 -11.29
C ASN A 316 -1.28 4.04 -10.64
N PHE A 317 -0.71 2.93 -11.07
CA PHE A 317 0.60 2.46 -10.67
C PHE A 317 1.53 2.40 -11.87
N TYR A 318 2.72 2.97 -11.71
CA TYR A 318 3.84 2.79 -12.63
C TYR A 318 4.99 2.13 -11.90
N TRP A 319 5.37 0.94 -12.34
CA TRP A 319 6.37 0.10 -11.68
C TRP A 319 7.71 0.12 -12.40
N ARG A 320 8.78 0.08 -11.60
CA ARG A 320 10.17 -0.12 -12.03
C ARG A 320 10.86 -1.01 -11.00
N ARG A 321 11.97 -1.64 -11.37
CA ARG A 321 12.87 -2.28 -10.39
C ARG A 321 14.33 -1.96 -10.67
N PHE A 322 15.09 -1.79 -9.60
CA PHE A 322 16.51 -1.49 -9.64
C PHE A 322 17.28 -2.63 -8.98
N ALA A 323 18.25 -3.23 -9.67
CA ALA A 323 19.08 -4.28 -9.09
C ALA A 323 19.90 -3.70 -7.94
N ILE A 324 19.98 -4.40 -6.81
CA ILE A 324 20.72 -3.97 -5.62
C ILE A 324 22.21 -3.76 -5.93
N LEU A 325 22.74 -4.51 -6.90
CA LEU A 325 24.12 -4.42 -7.35
C LEU A 325 24.44 -3.07 -8.03
N ASP A 326 23.45 -2.44 -8.65
CA ASP A 326 23.60 -1.18 -9.39
C ASP A 326 23.34 0.06 -8.52
N ILE A 327 22.99 -0.15 -7.25
CA ILE A 327 22.72 0.93 -6.30
C ILE A 327 24.01 1.23 -5.53
N PRO A 328 24.47 2.49 -5.48
CA PRO A 328 25.69 2.85 -4.75
C PRO A 328 25.45 2.76 -3.24
N LEU A 329 25.70 1.59 -2.66
CA LEU A 329 25.48 1.32 -1.23
C LEU A 329 26.75 1.43 -0.38
N ASN A 330 27.89 1.79 -0.99
CA ASN A 330 29.16 1.94 -0.29
C ASN A 330 29.41 3.39 0.16
N ASP A 331 28.80 4.38 -0.52
CA ASP A 331 28.92 5.79 -0.20
C ASP A 331 27.53 6.44 -0.04
N GLN A 332 27.36 7.21 1.04
CA GLN A 332 26.06 7.81 1.39
C GLN A 332 25.69 8.98 0.46
N LYS A 333 26.67 9.71 -0.05
CA LYS A 333 26.44 10.85 -0.93
C LYS A 333 26.09 10.38 -2.34
N GLU A 334 26.82 9.41 -2.88
CA GLU A 334 26.45 8.78 -4.15
C GLU A 334 25.05 8.16 -4.11
N PHE A 335 24.68 7.54 -2.98
CA PHE A 335 23.31 7.06 -2.77
C PHE A 335 22.28 8.19 -2.75
N GLU A 336 22.60 9.30 -2.12
CA GLU A 336 21.74 10.48 -2.06
C GLU A 336 21.51 11.05 -3.47
N ASP A 337 22.56 11.19 -4.27
CA ASP A 337 22.46 11.61 -5.66
C ASP A 337 21.64 10.61 -6.49
N TRP A 338 21.83 9.31 -6.28
CA TRP A 338 21.04 8.26 -6.91
C TRP A 338 19.54 8.38 -6.58
N ILE A 339 19.18 8.50 -5.30
CA ILE A 339 17.76 8.58 -4.90
C ILE A 339 17.13 9.91 -5.36
N TYR A 340 17.88 11.01 -5.38
CA TYR A 340 17.42 12.28 -5.93
C TYR A 340 17.15 12.19 -7.43
N LYS A 341 18.00 11.49 -8.19
CA LYS A 341 17.75 11.22 -9.60
C LYS A 341 16.47 10.39 -9.79
N ARG A 342 16.30 9.31 -9.03
CA ARG A 342 15.09 8.45 -9.09
C ARG A 342 13.81 9.21 -8.76
N TRP A 343 13.85 10.12 -7.79
CA TRP A 343 12.71 10.99 -7.46
C TRP A 343 12.47 12.08 -8.51
N GLY A 344 13.52 12.56 -9.20
CA GLY A 344 13.36 13.47 -10.33
C GLY A 344 12.61 12.83 -11.49
N GLU A 345 12.97 11.60 -11.85
CA GLU A 345 12.26 10.80 -12.86
C GLU A 345 10.80 10.55 -12.44
N LYS A 346 10.57 10.24 -11.16
CA LYS A 346 9.24 10.05 -10.58
C LYS A 346 8.38 11.32 -10.65
N ASP A 347 8.97 12.48 -10.39
CA ASP A 347 8.31 13.77 -10.47
C ASP A 347 7.88 14.10 -11.91
N GLN A 348 8.72 13.78 -12.90
CA GLN A 348 8.39 13.93 -14.32
C GLN A 348 7.27 12.98 -14.77
N LEU A 349 7.26 11.73 -14.29
CA LEU A 349 6.16 10.80 -14.53
C LEU A 349 4.83 11.36 -13.99
N LEU A 350 4.85 11.98 -12.82
CA LEU A 350 3.67 12.60 -12.21
C LEU A 350 3.24 13.89 -12.92
N GLU A 351 4.17 14.68 -13.45
CA GLU A 351 3.85 15.83 -14.31
C GLU A 351 3.09 15.38 -15.56
N ARG A 352 3.64 14.41 -16.30
CA ARG A 352 2.97 13.84 -17.47
C ARG A 352 1.63 13.21 -17.12
N PHE A 353 1.53 12.56 -15.97
CA PHE A 353 0.27 12.01 -15.46
C PHE A 353 -0.75 13.11 -15.15
N ALA A 354 -0.34 14.23 -14.54
CA ALA A 354 -1.22 15.37 -14.28
C ALA A 354 -1.73 16.02 -15.58
N GLU A 355 -0.95 15.96 -16.66
CA GLU A 355 -1.34 16.47 -17.98
C GLU A 355 -2.29 15.53 -18.72
N THR A 356 -1.97 14.23 -18.74
CA THR A 356 -2.59 13.23 -19.63
C THR A 356 -3.57 12.29 -18.94
N GLY A 357 -3.56 12.22 -17.60
CA GLY A 357 -4.32 11.27 -16.81
C GLY A 357 -3.78 9.84 -16.83
N ARG A 358 -2.65 9.58 -17.51
CA ARG A 358 -2.08 8.23 -17.67
C ARG A 358 -0.56 8.24 -17.51
N PHE A 359 -0.02 7.17 -16.91
CA PHE A 359 1.41 6.90 -16.98
C PHE A 359 1.77 6.31 -18.35
N PRO A 360 3.05 6.23 -18.73
CA PRO A 360 3.44 5.50 -19.94
C PRO A 360 2.96 4.04 -19.89
N PRO A 361 2.50 3.46 -21.01
CA PRO A 361 2.09 2.07 -21.05
C PRO A 361 3.30 1.14 -20.88
N PHE A 362 3.03 -0.14 -20.62
CA PHE A 362 4.05 -1.18 -20.79
C PHE A 362 4.56 -1.21 -22.22
N GLU A 363 5.85 -1.51 -22.40
CA GLU A 363 6.40 -1.73 -23.73
C GLU A 363 5.71 -2.93 -24.42
N PRO A 364 5.54 -2.91 -25.76
CA PRO A 364 4.92 -4.02 -26.48
C PRO A 364 5.59 -5.38 -26.16
N GLY A 365 4.78 -6.40 -25.84
CA GLY A 365 5.29 -7.74 -25.48
C GLY A 365 5.63 -7.96 -24.00
N THR A 366 5.38 -6.97 -23.14
CA THR A 366 5.71 -7.00 -21.70
C THR A 366 4.64 -7.69 -20.85
N THR A 367 3.38 -7.66 -21.29
CA THR A 367 2.24 -8.30 -20.60
C THR A 367 1.98 -9.69 -21.17
N SER A 368 2.16 -10.72 -20.35
CA SER A 368 1.76 -12.08 -20.71
C SER A 368 0.27 -12.25 -20.42
N SER A 369 -0.58 -12.14 -21.44
CA SER A 369 -1.95 -12.69 -21.38
C SER A 369 -1.87 -14.21 -21.48
N THR A 370 -1.30 -14.86 -20.48
CA THR A 370 -1.23 -16.32 -20.41
C THR A 370 -2.35 -16.82 -19.50
N GLY A 371 -3.47 -17.21 -20.13
CA GLY A 371 -4.62 -17.84 -19.51
C GLY A 371 -5.64 -18.31 -20.56
N PHE A 372 -5.35 -19.46 -21.18
CA PHE A 372 -6.13 -20.22 -22.19
C PHE A 372 -6.09 -19.70 -23.63
N LYS A 373 -5.41 -20.46 -24.49
CA LYS A 373 -5.73 -20.54 -25.91
C LYS A 373 -7.07 -21.28 -26.01
N GLU A 374 -8.18 -20.57 -26.04
CA GLU A 374 -9.40 -21.04 -26.70
C GLU A 374 -10.32 -19.84 -26.99
N GLU A 375 -10.72 -19.77 -28.26
CA GLU A 375 -11.75 -18.91 -28.83
C GLU A 375 -11.60 -17.38 -28.69
N ARG A 376 -10.86 -16.80 -29.64
CA ARG A 376 -11.24 -15.48 -30.18
C ARG A 376 -12.62 -15.63 -30.84
N ASN A 377 -13.70 -15.49 -30.08
CA ASN A 377 -15.00 -15.18 -30.63
C ASN A 377 -15.69 -14.09 -29.79
N GLN A 378 -15.83 -12.93 -30.42
CA GLN A 378 -16.85 -11.91 -30.19
C GLN A 378 -17.10 -11.50 -28.73
N ALA A 379 -16.21 -10.67 -28.20
CA ALA A 379 -16.59 -9.63 -27.24
C ALA A 379 -16.00 -8.30 -27.71
N THR A 380 -16.88 -7.41 -28.14
CA THR A 380 -16.60 -6.02 -28.47
C THR A 380 -16.01 -5.29 -27.26
N GLY A 381 -14.72 -4.97 -27.31
CA GLY A 381 -14.04 -4.18 -26.28
C GLY A 381 -12.60 -3.89 -26.70
N SER A 382 -12.29 -2.60 -26.88
CA SER A 382 -11.01 -2.02 -27.30
C SER A 382 -9.75 -2.78 -26.84
N ALA A 383 -8.76 -2.85 -27.72
CA ALA A 383 -7.38 -3.20 -27.39
C ALA A 383 -6.96 -2.51 -26.09
N ASN A 384 -6.45 -3.27 -25.10
CA ASN A 384 -5.85 -2.64 -23.92
C ASN A 384 -4.56 -1.95 -24.38
N ASP A 385 -4.50 -0.62 -24.32
CA ASP A 385 -3.42 0.28 -24.76
C ASP A 385 -2.05 0.07 -24.05
N GLY A 386 -1.66 -1.17 -23.74
CA GLY A 386 -0.45 -1.48 -22.97
C GLY A 386 -0.62 -1.31 -21.45
N TYR A 387 -1.85 -1.36 -20.92
CA TYR A 387 -2.14 -1.28 -19.49
C TYR A 387 -2.83 -2.55 -18.98
N ILE A 388 -2.68 -2.83 -17.68
CA ILE A 388 -3.55 -3.76 -16.96
C ILE A 388 -4.56 -2.94 -16.17
N GLU A 389 -5.84 -3.04 -16.54
CA GLU A 389 -6.94 -2.41 -15.80
C GLU A 389 -7.70 -3.46 -14.98
N SER A 390 -7.95 -3.15 -13.71
CA SER A 390 -8.68 -4.01 -12.78
C SER A 390 -9.35 -3.14 -11.70
N GLU A 391 -9.78 -3.75 -10.61
CA GLU A 391 -10.23 -3.09 -9.40
C GLU A 391 -9.68 -3.81 -8.16
N ILE A 392 -9.56 -3.09 -7.05
CA ILE A 392 -9.17 -3.69 -5.78
C ILE A 392 -10.28 -4.62 -5.30
N ARG A 393 -9.96 -5.91 -5.28
CA ARG A 393 -10.90 -6.97 -4.91
C ARG A 393 -10.21 -8.19 -4.33
N LEU A 394 -10.97 -8.94 -3.54
CA LEU A 394 -10.65 -10.32 -3.19
C LEU A 394 -10.75 -11.22 -4.42
N ARG A 395 -9.99 -12.31 -4.42
CA ARG A 395 -10.12 -13.42 -5.37
C ARG A 395 -11.50 -14.07 -5.26
N HIS A 396 -11.98 -14.23 -4.03
CA HIS A 396 -13.32 -14.72 -3.76
C HIS A 396 -13.85 -14.11 -2.46
N TRP A 397 -15.14 -13.80 -2.40
CA TRP A 397 -15.75 -13.11 -1.25
C TRP A 397 -15.65 -13.92 0.05
N SER A 398 -15.68 -15.26 -0.04
CA SER A 398 -15.60 -16.15 1.12
C SER A 398 -14.27 -16.09 1.86
N GLU A 399 -13.21 -15.54 1.25
CA GLU A 399 -11.94 -15.33 1.93
C GLU A 399 -12.08 -14.43 3.17
N ALA A 400 -13.03 -13.50 3.16
CA ALA A 400 -13.34 -12.66 4.31
C ALA A 400 -13.74 -13.48 5.54
N GLY A 401 -14.35 -14.66 5.36
CA GLY A 401 -14.68 -15.59 6.44
C GLY A 401 -13.45 -16.19 7.13
N ARG A 402 -12.29 -16.25 6.44
CA ARG A 402 -11.04 -16.81 7.00
C ARG A 402 -10.61 -16.10 8.29
N VAL A 403 -10.90 -14.80 8.40
CA VAL A 403 -10.59 -13.97 9.57
C VAL A 403 -11.16 -14.54 10.87
N PHE A 404 -12.30 -15.25 10.81
CA PHE A 404 -13.00 -15.77 11.98
C PHE A 404 -12.76 -17.26 12.24
N THR A 405 -12.08 -17.96 11.33
CA THR A 405 -11.94 -19.43 11.35
C THR A 405 -11.34 -19.97 12.65
N ILE A 406 -10.27 -19.34 13.16
CA ILE A 406 -9.61 -19.79 14.40
C ILE A 406 -10.54 -19.67 15.60
N LEU A 407 -11.25 -18.55 15.73
CA LEU A 407 -12.17 -18.33 16.86
C LEU A 407 -13.40 -19.24 16.79
N ILE A 408 -13.95 -19.44 15.59
CA ILE A 408 -15.07 -20.37 15.38
C ILE A 408 -14.63 -21.80 15.73
N THR A 409 -13.47 -22.24 15.23
CA THR A 409 -12.94 -23.58 15.50
C THR A 409 -12.72 -23.79 17.00
N LEU A 410 -12.09 -22.81 17.68
CA LEU A 410 -11.88 -22.86 19.12
C LEU A 410 -13.23 -22.94 19.88
N GLY A 411 -14.21 -22.14 19.50
CA GLY A 411 -15.55 -22.18 20.12
C GLY A 411 -16.26 -23.52 19.95
N LEU A 412 -16.15 -24.13 18.77
CA LEU A 412 -16.69 -25.47 18.50
C LEU A 412 -15.97 -26.54 19.33
N VAL A 413 -14.64 -26.51 19.37
CA VAL A 413 -13.82 -27.43 20.16
C VAL A 413 -14.18 -27.34 21.65
N LEU A 414 -14.28 -26.13 22.21
CA LEU A 414 -14.66 -25.94 23.61
C LEU A 414 -16.10 -26.40 23.91
N LYS A 415 -17.02 -26.29 22.95
CA LYS A 415 -18.41 -26.72 23.09
C LYS A 415 -18.57 -28.25 23.04
N PHE A 416 -17.87 -28.91 22.12
CA PHE A 416 -18.09 -30.33 21.81
C PHE A 416 -17.10 -31.28 22.48
N LEU A 417 -15.89 -30.85 22.87
CA LEU A 417 -14.94 -31.70 23.58
C LEU A 417 -15.54 -32.37 24.85
N PRO A 418 -16.31 -31.66 25.70
CA PRO A 418 -16.91 -32.27 26.88
C PRO A 418 -17.96 -33.34 26.54
N GLN A 419 -18.56 -33.31 25.34
CA GLN A 419 -19.58 -34.27 24.91
C GLN A 419 -18.98 -35.54 24.29
N ILE A 420 -17.70 -35.50 23.91
CA ILE A 420 -16.95 -36.67 23.40
C ILE A 420 -16.27 -37.41 24.55
N TRP A 421 -15.99 -36.72 25.65
CA TRP A 421 -15.32 -37.29 26.82
C TRP A 421 -16.28 -37.93 27.83
N ASN A 422 -17.57 -37.61 27.76
CA ASN A 422 -18.65 -38.30 28.47
C ASN A 422 -19.29 -39.32 27.54
#